data_AF-A0A9P0N827-F1
#
_entry.id   AF-A0A9P0N827-F1
#
_cell.length_a   1.000
_cell.length_b   1.000
_cell.length_c   1.000
_cell.angle_alpha   90.00
_cell.angle_beta   90.00
_cell.angle_gamma   90.00
#
_symmetry.space_group_name_H-M   'P 1'
#
loop_
_entity.id
_entity.type
_entity.pdbx_description
1 polymer ?
#
loop_
_entity_poly.entity_id
_entity_poly.type
_entity_poly.pdbx_seq_one_letter_code
_entity_poly.pdbx_strand_id
1 'polypeptide(L)'
;MDYDSDEIVSTTIEELFPIQFEEEESSEEPPASEWSSLIVVSRPENKKVKLHEEGLYDPGSGEICTHYIACSCSSVFRHPYYNYPAIRDPGIEAALTKPQPIVTYADDGQELYLHLCKEAGIYAMRPFYNSLLDNKIDLRYYGIHSKAFPIMAAALSQNKFVRILDLTDNWISNDGCFHIGELLISNNTITELYLTGCRIGPAGAKRIFCSLSINRSLTKLDLSRNELHDEGVNYLAAAILQGADIVHLNLSGNKLTFKSVLALCEAFEIRNKLTHLNLSWNTIISPKAILQLCTYLSDNVKFRELDLSWNGLDSRIGAAIKILLLNRNVQKIDLSNNKLQGEAIKLIAQGLNKAKKLQCLNLSFNPLTPKDAMVLLLRLKSPGVKLKELLLHDVIVEPEFMQTRKEILSLNFRKGTIITHGYVRLAESPPKFDVRELLLKRIQAIGNSAKSKAKRFDAALILLKLHSKDPRTYDVQEFAAILKRLELNLDEDLVIELSDVFRGPRLGKFYTINLNSIVDYIHRLWPEKQTPPPTPPPEEVYVPPPKAKKGKNKKKK
;
A
#
# COMPACT_ATOMS: atom_id res chain seq x y z
N MET A 1 30.45 -31.70 43.06
CA MET A 1 31.85 -32.12 42.94
C MET A 1 31.81 -33.34 42.03
N ASP A 2 32.06 -33.26 40.74
CA ASP A 2 32.80 -32.27 39.97
C ASP A 2 32.17 -32.02 38.59
N TYR A 3 32.51 -30.86 38.07
CA TYR A 3 32.12 -30.22 36.82
C TYR A 3 33.02 -30.66 35.66
N ASP A 4 32.56 -30.30 34.44
CA ASP A 4 33.35 -29.98 33.24
C ASP A 4 33.90 -31.13 32.37
N SER A 5 33.91 -31.06 31.05
CA SER A 5 33.43 -30.03 30.11
C SER A 5 33.63 -30.52 28.67
N ASP A 6 32.61 -30.27 27.84
CA ASP A 6 32.66 -29.67 26.50
C ASP A 6 33.37 -30.36 25.32
N GLU A 7 32.53 -30.74 24.35
CA GLU A 7 32.84 -30.91 22.93
C GLU A 7 33.19 -29.55 22.30
N ILE A 8 34.40 -29.47 21.73
CA ILE A 8 34.94 -28.28 21.09
C ILE A 8 34.64 -28.34 19.60
N VAL A 9 33.88 -27.36 19.09
CA VAL A 9 33.69 -27.12 17.66
C VAL A 9 34.68 -26.05 17.21
N SER A 10 35.70 -26.45 16.44
CA SER A 10 36.55 -25.52 15.68
C SER A 10 36.00 -25.43 14.27
N THR A 11 35.66 -24.22 13.78
CA THR A 11 35.27 -24.05 12.39
C THR A 11 35.77 -22.73 11.85
N THR A 12 36.50 -22.78 10.74
CA THR A 12 36.96 -21.63 9.96
C THR A 12 35.92 -21.25 8.89
N ILE A 13 35.96 -20.01 8.35
CA ILE A 13 34.97 -19.54 7.34
C ILE A 13 34.91 -20.46 6.11
N GLU A 14 36.06 -20.99 5.69
CA GLU A 14 36.16 -21.91 4.54
C GLU A 14 35.48 -23.27 4.80
N GLU A 15 35.32 -23.67 6.08
CA GLU A 15 34.61 -24.88 6.50
C GLU A 15 33.10 -24.63 6.74
N LEU A 16 32.65 -23.38 6.92
CA LEU A 16 31.24 -23.02 7.04
C LEU A 16 30.57 -22.70 5.71
N PHE A 17 31.30 -22.19 4.71
CA PHE A 17 30.75 -21.79 3.42
C PHE A 17 31.79 -21.96 2.28
N PRO A 18 31.78 -23.09 1.53
CA PRO A 18 32.65 -23.24 0.37
C PRO A 18 32.18 -22.31 -0.76
N ILE A 19 33.01 -21.33 -1.12
CA ILE A 19 32.78 -20.44 -2.26
C ILE A 19 33.19 -21.18 -3.53
N GLN A 20 32.22 -21.61 -4.35
CA GLN A 20 32.48 -21.95 -5.76
C GLN A 20 32.10 -20.75 -6.63
N PHE A 21 33.10 -20.12 -7.24
CA PHE A 21 32.92 -19.28 -8.42
C PHE A 21 33.09 -20.17 -9.65
N GLU A 22 32.02 -20.42 -10.40
CA GLU A 22 32.12 -20.71 -11.83
C GLU A 22 31.00 -19.96 -12.57
N GLU A 23 31.43 -19.06 -13.45
CA GLU A 23 30.61 -18.55 -14.55
C GLU A 23 30.61 -19.61 -15.66
N GLU A 24 29.41 -19.96 -16.15
CA GLU A 24 29.04 -20.41 -17.51
C GLU A 24 28.13 -21.65 -17.58
N GLU A 25 27.22 -21.56 -18.56
CA GLU A 25 26.10 -22.44 -18.88
C GLU A 25 26.53 -23.86 -19.29
N SER A 26 25.81 -24.90 -18.85
CA SER A 26 25.34 -26.03 -19.69
C SER A 26 24.78 -27.17 -18.84
N SER A 27 23.74 -27.79 -19.38
CA SER A 27 22.96 -28.93 -18.87
C SER A 27 23.77 -30.19 -18.51
N GLU A 28 23.47 -30.79 -17.35
CA GLU A 28 23.15 -32.22 -17.09
C GLU A 28 23.29 -32.53 -15.58
N GLU A 29 22.26 -33.09 -14.95
CA GLU A 29 22.33 -33.59 -13.55
C GLU A 29 23.08 -34.94 -13.49
N PRO A 30 23.99 -35.17 -12.53
CA PRO A 30 24.54 -36.51 -12.30
C PRO A 30 23.76 -37.31 -11.22
N PRO A 31 23.85 -38.65 -11.23
CA PRO A 31 22.94 -39.54 -10.52
C PRO A 31 23.34 -39.84 -9.05
N ALA A 32 22.36 -40.33 -8.29
CA ALA A 32 22.39 -40.55 -6.84
C ALA A 32 23.24 -41.74 -6.34
N SER A 33 24.54 -41.79 -6.68
CA SER A 33 25.45 -42.87 -6.22
C SER A 33 26.77 -42.43 -5.57
N GLU A 34 26.91 -41.18 -5.13
CA GLU A 34 28.12 -40.72 -4.41
C GLU A 34 27.91 -40.42 -2.91
N TRP A 35 26.82 -40.92 -2.32
CA TRP A 35 26.62 -40.85 -0.87
C TRP A 35 27.33 -42.00 -0.14
N SER A 36 28.64 -42.13 -0.31
CA SER A 36 29.47 -42.89 0.63
C SER A 36 30.94 -42.55 0.46
N SER A 37 31.46 -41.60 1.22
CA SER A 37 32.84 -41.68 1.70
C SER A 37 33.08 -40.71 2.85
N LEU A 38 33.35 -41.32 4.02
CA LEU A 38 34.36 -40.89 4.97
C LEU A 38 34.19 -39.50 5.60
N ILE A 39 33.55 -39.49 6.78
CA ILE A 39 34.02 -38.63 7.88
C ILE A 39 35.39 -39.17 8.28
N VAL A 40 36.44 -38.78 7.55
CA VAL A 40 37.78 -38.70 8.10
C VAL A 40 37.83 -37.33 8.75
N VAL A 41 37.88 -37.30 10.08
CA VAL A 41 38.26 -36.10 10.81
C VAL A 41 39.72 -35.81 10.41
N SER A 42 39.90 -34.97 9.40
CA SER A 42 41.22 -34.43 9.08
C SER A 42 41.65 -33.51 10.23
N ARG A 43 42.91 -33.62 10.62
CA ARG A 43 43.52 -32.65 11.54
C ARG A 43 43.48 -31.28 10.85
N PRO A 44 43.29 -30.17 11.60
CA PRO A 44 43.30 -28.85 10.99
C PRO A 44 44.64 -28.63 10.26
N GLU A 45 44.57 -28.57 8.93
CA GLU A 45 45.75 -28.50 8.07
C GLU A 45 46.41 -27.12 8.21
N ASN A 46 47.72 -27.12 8.44
CA ASN A 46 48.48 -25.88 8.49
C ASN A 46 48.48 -25.25 7.09
N LYS A 47 47.92 -24.04 6.95
CA LYS A 47 47.83 -23.30 5.66
C LYS A 47 49.17 -23.21 4.91
N LYS A 48 50.30 -23.21 5.63
CA LYS A 48 51.66 -23.26 5.05
C LYS A 48 52.05 -24.63 4.50
N VAL A 49 51.56 -25.71 5.09
CA VAL A 49 51.73 -27.09 4.60
C VAL A 49 50.87 -27.31 3.36
N LYS A 50 49.63 -26.81 3.34
CA LYS A 50 48.77 -26.88 2.15
C LYS A 50 49.36 -26.09 0.97
N LEU A 51 49.81 -24.85 1.20
CA LEU A 51 50.52 -24.07 0.18
C LEU A 51 51.85 -24.72 -0.25
N HIS A 52 52.46 -25.53 0.62
CA HIS A 52 53.63 -26.33 0.28
C HIS A 52 53.29 -27.48 -0.66
N GLU A 53 52.25 -28.25 -0.32
CA GLU A 53 51.74 -29.35 -1.12
C GLU A 53 51.20 -28.90 -2.47
N GLU A 54 50.61 -27.70 -2.54
CA GLU A 54 50.17 -27.03 -3.78
C GLU A 54 51.34 -26.47 -4.61
N GLY A 55 52.59 -26.60 -4.16
CA GLY A 55 53.80 -26.12 -4.85
C GLY A 55 53.94 -24.59 -4.89
N LEU A 56 53.10 -23.86 -4.16
CA LEU A 56 53.09 -22.39 -4.05
C LEU A 56 54.09 -21.87 -3.00
N TYR A 57 54.62 -22.77 -2.17
CA TYR A 57 55.58 -22.50 -1.11
C TYR A 57 56.57 -23.68 -1.04
N ASP A 58 57.87 -23.42 -0.96
CA ASP A 58 58.85 -24.49 -0.79
C ASP A 58 59.84 -24.13 0.32
N PRO A 59 59.83 -24.85 1.46
CA PRO A 59 60.71 -24.59 2.57
C PRO A 59 62.16 -25.06 2.34
N GLY A 60 62.53 -25.57 1.15
CA GLY A 60 63.86 -26.13 0.90
C GLY A 60 64.50 -25.93 -0.48
N SER A 61 63.83 -25.40 -1.52
CA SER A 61 64.37 -25.49 -2.90
C SER A 61 65.33 -24.40 -3.38
N GLY A 62 65.56 -23.31 -2.65
CA GLY A 62 66.50 -22.30 -3.11
C GLY A 62 66.10 -21.60 -4.43
N GLU A 63 64.83 -21.65 -4.82
CA GLU A 63 64.25 -20.79 -5.84
C GLU A 63 63.12 -19.95 -5.23
N ILE A 64 63.20 -18.63 -5.40
CA ILE A 64 62.11 -17.72 -5.04
C ILE A 64 61.00 -17.92 -6.06
N CYS A 65 59.75 -18.00 -5.61
CA CYS A 65 58.56 -17.94 -6.45
C CYS A 65 58.66 -16.74 -7.41
N THR A 66 58.84 -17.02 -8.70
CA THR A 66 59.20 -16.06 -9.75
C THR A 66 58.02 -15.18 -10.22
N HIS A 67 56.86 -15.23 -9.56
CA HIS A 67 55.66 -14.51 -9.98
C HIS A 67 55.83 -12.97 -10.00
N TYR A 68 56.90 -12.42 -9.38
CA TYR A 68 57.18 -10.98 -9.37
C TYR A 68 58.64 -10.60 -9.71
N ILE A 69 59.37 -11.40 -10.47
CA ILE A 69 60.64 -10.93 -11.07
C ILE A 69 60.39 -10.63 -12.55
N ALA A 70 60.05 -9.38 -12.84
CA ALA A 70 60.17 -8.85 -14.19
C ALA A 70 61.66 -8.68 -14.52
N CYS A 71 62.27 -9.63 -15.22
CA CYS A 71 63.59 -9.43 -15.83
C CYS A 71 63.73 -10.18 -17.16
N SER A 72 64.12 -9.39 -18.16
CA SER A 72 64.43 -9.77 -19.54
C SER A 72 65.49 -10.85 -19.67
N CYS A 73 65.43 -11.59 -20.78
CA CYS A 73 66.41 -12.57 -21.23
C CYS A 73 67.87 -12.07 -21.10
N SER A 74 68.58 -12.45 -20.03
CA SER A 74 70.04 -12.42 -19.93
C SER A 74 70.49 -13.20 -18.68
N SER A 75 70.75 -14.49 -18.88
CA SER A 75 71.79 -15.29 -18.21
C SER A 75 72.29 -14.83 -16.82
N VAL A 76 71.67 -15.36 -15.75
CA VAL A 76 72.38 -15.56 -14.48
C VAL A 76 72.98 -16.96 -14.53
N PHE A 77 74.24 -17.04 -14.97
CA PHE A 77 75.03 -18.26 -14.85
C PHE A 77 75.18 -18.62 -13.38
N ARG A 78 74.59 -19.75 -12.96
CA ARG A 78 74.94 -20.39 -11.67
C ARG A 78 76.43 -20.76 -11.71
N HIS A 79 77.22 -20.25 -10.78
CA HIS A 79 78.64 -20.59 -10.66
C HIS A 79 78.78 -22.03 -10.11
N PRO A 80 79.37 -22.99 -10.84
CA PRO A 80 79.34 -24.42 -10.50
C PRO A 80 80.11 -24.83 -9.24
N TYR A 81 80.91 -23.93 -8.65
CA TYR A 81 81.73 -24.20 -7.46
C TYR A 81 81.32 -23.44 -6.19
N TYR A 82 80.27 -22.62 -6.25
CA TYR A 82 79.74 -21.93 -5.08
C TYR A 82 78.26 -22.26 -4.92
N ASN A 83 77.99 -23.46 -4.41
CA ASN A 83 76.74 -23.69 -3.67
C ASN A 83 76.88 -22.94 -2.35
N TYR A 84 76.35 -21.72 -2.24
CA TYR A 84 75.99 -21.24 -0.91
C TYR A 84 75.00 -22.26 -0.36
N PRO A 85 75.32 -22.99 0.72
CA PRO A 85 74.35 -23.87 1.31
C PRO A 85 73.14 -23.00 1.68
N ALA A 86 71.94 -23.46 1.34
CA ALA A 86 70.73 -22.83 1.83
C ALA A 86 70.90 -22.64 3.34
N ILE A 87 70.77 -21.40 3.82
CA ILE A 87 70.77 -21.13 5.24
C ILE A 87 69.60 -21.94 5.78
N ARG A 88 69.88 -23.05 6.46
CA ARG A 88 68.87 -23.81 7.19
C ARG A 88 68.41 -22.90 8.29
N ASP A 89 67.37 -22.11 8.04
CA ASP A 89 66.73 -21.31 9.07
C ASP A 89 66.10 -22.31 10.06
N PRO A 90 66.67 -22.46 11.27
CA PRO A 90 66.16 -23.41 12.25
C PRO A 90 64.71 -23.10 12.65
N GLY A 91 64.23 -21.89 12.35
CA GLY A 91 62.87 -21.44 12.59
C GLY A 91 61.82 -21.93 11.59
N ILE A 92 62.19 -22.39 10.38
CA ILE A 92 61.21 -22.78 9.35
C ILE A 92 60.52 -24.10 9.72
N GLU A 93 61.28 -25.13 10.06
CA GLU A 93 60.73 -26.42 10.49
C GLU A 93 59.87 -26.26 11.75
N ALA A 94 60.35 -25.44 12.70
CA ALA A 94 59.60 -25.06 13.89
C ALA A 94 58.32 -24.25 13.58
N ALA A 95 58.31 -23.42 12.54
CA ALA A 95 57.13 -22.65 12.13
C ALA A 95 56.10 -23.48 11.34
N LEU A 96 56.54 -24.56 10.68
CA LEU A 96 55.66 -25.51 9.98
C LEU A 96 55.07 -26.56 10.93
N THR A 97 55.83 -26.97 11.94
CA THR A 97 55.41 -27.96 12.96
C THR A 97 54.60 -27.37 14.10
N LYS A 98 54.64 -26.05 14.30
CA LYS A 98 53.76 -25.37 15.26
C LYS A 98 52.33 -25.35 14.70
N PRO A 99 51.39 -26.10 15.29
CA PRO A 99 49.99 -25.97 14.90
C PRO A 99 49.56 -24.53 15.13
N GLN A 100 48.78 -23.98 14.20
CA GLN A 100 48.15 -22.69 14.45
C GLN A 100 47.29 -22.83 15.72
N PRO A 101 47.35 -21.87 16.65
CA PRO A 101 46.56 -21.95 17.87
C PRO A 101 45.08 -22.00 17.48
N ILE A 102 44.36 -23.01 17.98
CA ILE A 102 42.91 -23.11 17.80
C ILE A 102 42.30 -21.92 18.54
N VAL A 103 41.70 -20.99 17.79
CA VAL A 103 41.00 -19.85 18.37
C VAL A 103 39.58 -20.30 18.69
N THR A 104 39.27 -20.43 19.97
CA THR A 104 37.91 -20.69 20.45
C THR A 104 37.22 -19.36 20.73
N TYR A 105 36.00 -19.20 20.22
CA TYR A 105 35.19 -18.01 20.47
C TYR A 105 34.09 -18.34 21.48
N ALA A 106 33.64 -17.34 22.22
CA ALA A 106 32.44 -17.47 23.04
C ALA A 106 31.18 -17.63 22.18
N ASP A 107 30.18 -18.34 22.72
CA ASP A 107 28.86 -18.54 22.11
C ASP A 107 28.06 -17.23 21.91
N ASP A 108 28.57 -16.08 22.36
CA ASP A 108 27.96 -14.77 22.10
C ASP A 108 28.19 -14.27 20.67
N GLY A 109 29.19 -14.80 19.96
CA GLY A 109 29.52 -14.41 18.59
C GLY A 109 30.18 -13.02 18.45
N GLN A 110 30.46 -12.28 19.53
CA GLN A 110 31.04 -10.94 19.47
C GLN A 110 32.49 -10.96 18.98
N GLU A 111 33.33 -11.79 19.60
CA GLU A 111 34.74 -11.91 19.22
C GLU A 111 34.89 -12.54 17.84
N LEU A 112 34.06 -13.55 17.54
CA LEU A 112 33.97 -14.15 16.22
C LEU A 112 33.65 -13.08 15.18
N TYR A 113 32.59 -12.29 15.38
CA TYR A 113 32.21 -11.22 14.46
C TYR A 113 33.37 -10.24 14.17
N LEU A 114 34.08 -9.77 15.19
CA LEU A 114 35.22 -8.87 15.01
C LEU A 114 36.37 -9.52 14.25
N HIS A 115 36.66 -10.79 14.53
CA HIS A 115 37.68 -11.56 13.81
C HIS A 115 37.32 -11.69 12.33
N LEU A 116 36.10 -12.16 12.02
CA LEU A 116 35.64 -12.36 10.65
C LEU A 116 35.55 -11.03 9.87
N CYS A 117 35.16 -9.93 10.52
CA CYS A 117 35.19 -8.59 9.91
C CYS A 117 36.62 -8.18 9.53
N LYS A 118 37.59 -8.43 10.41
CA LYS A 118 39.01 -8.12 10.16
C LYS A 118 39.57 -8.98 9.01
N GLU A 119 39.24 -10.26 8.98
CA GLU A 119 39.66 -11.20 7.94
C GLU A 119 39.07 -10.84 6.57
N ALA A 120 37.78 -10.49 6.52
CA ALA A 120 37.11 -10.07 5.29
C ALA A 120 37.44 -8.63 4.84
N GLY A 121 38.18 -7.87 5.64
CA GLY A 121 38.49 -6.46 5.36
C GLY A 121 37.26 -5.54 5.42
N ILE A 122 36.27 -5.86 6.24
CA ILE A 122 35.01 -5.12 6.40
C ILE A 122 34.98 -4.41 7.75
N TYR A 123 34.51 -3.17 7.79
CA TYR A 123 34.30 -2.45 9.04
C TYR A 123 33.14 -3.07 9.83
N ALA A 124 33.43 -3.47 11.07
CA ALA A 124 32.44 -4.03 11.99
C ALA A 124 31.34 -3.00 12.31
N MET A 125 30.08 -3.40 12.15
CA MET A 125 28.93 -2.58 12.50
C MET A 125 28.76 -2.58 14.01
N ARG A 126 29.08 -1.45 14.64
CA ARG A 126 28.95 -1.28 16.10
C ARG A 126 27.56 -1.63 16.64
N PRO A 127 26.43 -1.26 15.98
CA PRO A 127 25.10 -1.64 16.45
C PRO A 127 24.89 -3.16 16.45
N PHE A 128 25.34 -3.87 15.42
CA PHE A 128 25.25 -5.34 15.37
C PHE A 128 26.08 -5.97 16.47
N TYR A 129 27.35 -5.58 16.59
CA TYR A 129 28.27 -6.09 17.61
C TYR A 129 27.71 -5.94 19.04
N ASN A 130 27.23 -4.74 19.39
CA ASN A 130 26.68 -4.50 20.72
C ASN A 130 25.42 -5.36 20.99
N SER A 131 24.57 -5.53 19.98
CA SER A 131 23.30 -6.24 20.14
C SER A 131 23.39 -7.76 20.05
N LEU A 132 24.57 -8.34 19.85
CA LEU A 132 24.78 -9.80 19.93
C LEU A 132 24.56 -10.36 21.34
N LEU A 133 24.70 -9.52 22.38
CA LEU A 133 24.39 -9.87 23.77
C LEU A 133 22.94 -9.52 24.17
N ASP A 134 22.22 -8.82 23.30
CA ASP A 134 20.85 -8.41 23.54
C ASP A 134 19.85 -9.44 22.99
N ASN A 135 18.61 -9.38 23.48
CA ASN A 135 17.52 -10.21 22.96
C ASN A 135 17.07 -9.80 21.55
N LYS A 136 17.36 -8.57 21.11
CA LYS A 136 16.93 -8.02 19.81
C LYS A 136 18.10 -7.36 19.10
N ILE A 137 18.31 -7.74 17.84
CA ILE A 137 19.12 -7.00 16.88
C ILE A 137 18.19 -6.15 16.00
N ASP A 138 18.38 -4.83 16.05
CA ASP A 138 17.63 -3.85 15.24
C ASP A 138 18.57 -3.19 14.24
N LEU A 139 18.51 -3.65 12.99
CA LEU A 139 19.30 -3.13 11.87
C LEU A 139 18.39 -2.58 10.76
N ARG A 140 17.31 -1.91 11.13
CA ARG A 140 16.40 -1.32 10.13
C ARG A 140 17.05 -0.16 9.37
N TYR A 141 16.89 -0.13 8.05
CA TYR A 141 17.36 0.95 7.17
C TYR A 141 18.88 1.15 7.13
N TYR A 142 19.68 0.13 7.46
CA TYR A 142 21.15 0.27 7.54
C TYR A 142 21.87 0.13 6.21
N GLY A 143 21.24 -0.47 5.19
CA GLY A 143 21.88 -0.73 3.89
C GLY A 143 23.01 -1.76 4.01
N ILE A 144 22.73 -2.90 4.64
CA ILE A 144 23.73 -3.96 4.86
C ILE A 144 24.31 -4.46 3.54
N HIS A 145 25.64 -4.43 3.41
CA HIS A 145 26.35 -4.92 2.24
C HIS A 145 26.27 -6.45 2.15
N SER A 146 26.18 -7.01 0.93
CA SER A 146 26.07 -8.47 0.71
C SER A 146 27.14 -9.27 1.45
N LYS A 147 28.40 -8.83 1.37
CA LYS A 147 29.54 -9.45 2.06
C LYS A 147 29.45 -9.49 3.60
N ALA A 148 28.57 -8.69 4.22
CA ALA A 148 28.39 -8.71 5.66
C ALA A 148 27.45 -9.85 6.12
N PHE A 149 26.53 -10.32 5.26
CA PHE A 149 25.61 -11.41 5.59
C PHE A 149 26.28 -12.72 6.01
N PRO A 150 27.30 -13.27 5.31
CA PRO A 150 27.97 -14.49 5.77
C PRO A 150 28.60 -14.31 7.16
N ILE A 151 29.21 -13.16 7.42
CA ILE A 151 29.86 -12.86 8.69
C ILE A 151 28.82 -12.74 9.82
N MET A 152 27.70 -12.07 9.55
CA MET A 152 26.60 -11.94 10.50
C MET A 152 25.92 -13.28 10.77
N ALA A 153 25.70 -14.10 9.74
CA ALA A 153 25.12 -15.43 9.86
C ALA A 153 26.03 -16.35 10.68
N ALA A 154 27.35 -16.33 10.44
CA ALA A 154 28.30 -17.09 11.23
C ALA A 154 28.29 -16.68 12.71
N ALA A 155 28.33 -15.36 13.00
CA ALA A 155 28.26 -14.85 14.36
C ALA A 155 26.95 -15.21 15.09
N LEU A 156 25.84 -15.34 14.36
CA LEU A 156 24.54 -15.70 14.94
C LEU A 156 24.27 -17.20 15.00
N SER A 157 25.02 -18.03 14.27
CA SER A 157 24.77 -19.47 14.15
C SER A 157 24.68 -20.18 15.51
N GLN A 158 25.62 -19.89 16.41
CA GLN A 158 25.68 -20.44 17.76
C GLN A 158 25.14 -19.49 18.83
N ASN A 159 24.69 -18.29 18.45
CA ASN A 159 24.24 -17.28 19.41
C ASN A 159 22.97 -17.72 20.15
N LYS A 160 23.02 -17.68 21.49
CA LYS A 160 21.92 -18.12 22.37
C LYS A 160 21.09 -16.97 22.95
N PHE A 161 21.49 -15.72 22.72
CA PHE A 161 20.88 -14.54 23.33
C PHE A 161 19.79 -13.92 22.43
N VAL A 162 20.06 -13.81 21.14
CA VAL A 162 19.22 -13.10 20.18
C VAL A 162 17.99 -13.93 19.82
N ARG A 163 16.80 -13.37 20.07
CA ARG A 163 15.52 -13.99 19.66
C ARG A 163 14.82 -13.23 18.54
N ILE A 164 15.14 -11.96 18.38
CA ILE A 164 14.50 -11.08 17.39
C ILE A 164 15.58 -10.50 16.48
N LEU A 165 15.49 -10.80 15.19
CA LEU A 165 16.35 -10.24 14.15
C LEU A 165 15.52 -9.35 13.23
N ASP A 166 15.78 -8.06 13.26
CA ASP A 166 15.07 -7.06 12.46
C ASP A 166 15.99 -6.45 11.41
N LEU A 167 15.77 -6.84 10.15
CA LEU A 167 16.54 -6.42 8.98
C LEU A 167 15.68 -5.57 8.03
N THR A 168 14.60 -4.96 8.52
CA THR A 168 13.66 -4.19 7.68
C THR A 168 14.36 -3.15 6.80
N ASP A 169 13.94 -3.07 5.55
CA ASP A 169 14.39 -2.13 4.53
C ASP A 169 15.92 -2.13 4.33
N ASN A 170 16.52 -3.34 4.36
CA ASN A 170 17.87 -3.58 3.83
C ASN A 170 17.75 -4.28 2.48
N TRP A 171 18.48 -3.84 1.46
CA TRP A 171 18.49 -4.54 0.19
C TRP A 171 19.30 -5.83 0.30
N ILE A 172 18.60 -6.97 0.43
CA ILE A 172 19.22 -8.28 0.60
C ILE A 172 19.39 -8.91 -0.78
N SER A 173 20.63 -9.19 -1.17
CA SER A 173 20.91 -9.93 -2.40
C SER A 173 20.48 -11.40 -2.26
N ASN A 174 20.33 -12.11 -3.38
CA ASN A 174 20.05 -13.56 -3.35
C ASN A 174 21.10 -14.34 -2.52
N ASP A 175 22.34 -13.87 -2.52
CA ASP A 175 23.44 -14.41 -1.71
C ASP A 175 23.24 -14.15 -0.21
N GLY A 176 22.81 -12.94 0.16
CA GLY A 176 22.39 -12.64 1.53
C GLY A 176 21.20 -13.52 1.98
N CYS A 177 20.24 -13.78 1.08
CA CYS A 177 19.13 -14.69 1.35
C CYS A 177 19.58 -16.13 1.59
N PHE A 178 20.62 -16.61 0.88
CA PHE A 178 21.22 -17.91 1.12
C PHE A 178 21.80 -18.00 2.54
N HIS A 179 22.61 -17.02 2.95
CA HIS A 179 23.20 -17.01 4.29
C HIS A 179 22.15 -16.85 5.41
N ILE A 180 21.02 -16.17 5.15
CA ILE A 180 19.88 -16.16 6.07
C ILE A 180 19.25 -17.56 6.17
N GLY A 181 19.12 -18.28 5.05
CA GLY A 181 18.67 -19.68 5.06
C GLY A 181 19.58 -20.58 5.91
N GLU A 182 20.89 -20.47 5.72
CA GLU A 182 21.90 -21.24 6.48
C GLU A 182 21.90 -20.87 7.98
N LEU A 183 21.71 -19.59 8.30
CA LEU A 183 21.50 -19.15 9.68
C LEU A 183 20.28 -19.86 10.30
N LEU A 184 19.18 -19.99 9.57
CA LEU A 184 17.97 -20.65 10.08
C LEU A 184 18.14 -22.16 10.28
N ILE A 185 19.06 -22.82 9.57
CA ILE A 185 19.36 -24.24 9.80
C ILE A 185 20.11 -24.42 11.12
N SER A 186 21.15 -23.62 11.32
CA SER A 186 22.07 -23.74 12.46
C SER A 186 21.48 -23.15 13.75
N ASN A 187 20.83 -22.01 13.65
CA ASN A 187 20.32 -21.27 14.80
C ASN A 187 18.91 -21.74 15.21
N ASN A 188 18.77 -22.12 16.48
CA ASN A 188 17.50 -22.52 17.08
C ASN A 188 17.01 -21.56 18.17
N THR A 189 17.53 -20.34 18.23
CA THR A 189 17.20 -19.34 19.26
C THR A 189 16.37 -18.18 18.71
N ILE A 190 16.55 -17.83 17.43
CA ILE A 190 15.78 -16.78 16.74
C ILE A 190 14.33 -17.25 16.56
N THR A 191 13.42 -16.53 17.21
CA THR A 191 11.98 -16.81 17.15
C THR A 191 11.21 -15.84 16.25
N GLU A 192 11.76 -14.64 16.01
CA GLU A 192 11.12 -13.59 15.22
C GLU A 192 12.10 -13.01 14.19
N LEU A 193 11.71 -13.05 12.92
CA LEU A 193 12.51 -12.54 11.80
C LEU A 193 11.69 -11.52 11.00
N TYR A 194 12.20 -10.28 10.93
CA TYR A 194 11.61 -9.19 10.16
C TYR A 194 12.47 -8.88 8.94
N LEU A 195 11.90 -9.08 7.76
CA LEU A 195 12.53 -8.84 6.46
C LEU A 195 11.68 -7.90 5.59
N THR A 196 10.91 -7.01 6.21
CA THR A 196 10.03 -6.09 5.50
C THR A 196 10.80 -5.24 4.50
N GLY A 197 10.34 -5.12 3.25
CA GLY A 197 10.94 -4.19 2.28
C GLY A 197 12.34 -4.58 1.76
N CYS A 198 12.76 -5.84 1.96
CA CYS A 198 14.13 -6.28 1.67
C CYS A 198 14.42 -6.68 0.21
N ARG A 199 13.41 -6.59 -0.68
CA ARG A 199 13.51 -6.95 -2.11
C ARG A 199 13.95 -8.41 -2.36
N ILE A 200 13.50 -9.33 -1.51
CA ILE A 200 13.88 -10.76 -1.57
C ILE A 200 13.50 -11.39 -2.93
N GLY A 201 12.33 -11.08 -3.47
CA GLY A 201 11.80 -11.69 -4.69
C GLY A 201 11.60 -13.22 -4.60
N PRO A 202 11.17 -13.88 -5.69
CA PRO A 202 10.98 -15.33 -5.71
C PRO A 202 12.29 -16.14 -5.54
N ALA A 203 13.39 -15.67 -6.14
CA ALA A 203 14.67 -16.36 -6.11
C ALA A 203 15.31 -16.35 -4.70
N GLY A 204 15.28 -15.21 -4.01
CA GLY A 204 15.72 -15.12 -2.62
C GLY A 204 14.82 -15.93 -1.69
N ALA A 205 13.50 -15.95 -1.94
CA ALA A 205 12.54 -16.73 -1.17
C ALA A 205 12.83 -18.23 -1.23
N LYS A 206 13.15 -18.74 -2.43
CA LYS A 206 13.60 -20.13 -2.60
C LYS A 206 14.79 -20.45 -1.68
N ARG A 207 15.80 -19.58 -1.68
CA ARG A 207 17.03 -19.75 -0.89
C ARG A 207 16.77 -19.73 0.62
N ILE A 208 15.86 -18.88 1.11
CA ILE A 208 15.50 -18.83 2.53
C ILE A 208 14.65 -20.06 2.92
N PHE A 209 13.63 -20.40 2.12
CA PHE A 209 12.61 -21.37 2.53
C PHE A 209 12.98 -22.82 2.29
N CYS A 210 13.91 -23.14 1.37
CA CYS A 210 14.49 -24.49 1.29
C CYS A 210 15.12 -24.92 2.63
N SER A 211 15.71 -23.97 3.35
CA SER A 211 16.40 -24.18 4.63
C SER A 211 15.46 -24.07 5.85
N LEU A 212 14.34 -23.34 5.71
CA LEU A 212 13.38 -23.11 6.80
C LEU A 212 12.67 -24.39 7.28
N SER A 213 12.59 -25.43 6.46
CA SER A 213 11.91 -26.70 6.80
C SER A 213 12.56 -27.45 7.96
N ILE A 214 13.83 -27.17 8.27
CA ILE A 214 14.59 -27.78 9.38
C ILE A 214 14.37 -26.99 10.68
N ASN A 215 14.24 -25.67 10.57
CA ASN A 215 14.10 -24.79 11.72
C ASN A 215 12.80 -25.08 12.50
N ARG A 216 12.90 -25.11 13.83
CA ARG A 216 11.77 -25.33 14.75
C ARG A 216 11.54 -24.18 15.73
N SER A 217 12.38 -23.15 15.68
CA SER A 217 12.37 -22.03 16.62
C SER A 217 11.63 -20.80 16.08
N LEU A 218 11.68 -20.58 14.76
CA LEU A 218 11.07 -19.44 14.11
C LEU A 218 9.55 -19.56 14.11
N THR A 219 8.89 -18.63 14.80
CA THR A 219 7.43 -18.61 14.94
C THR A 219 6.79 -17.35 14.38
N LYS A 220 7.55 -16.25 14.24
CA LYS A 220 7.07 -15.02 13.60
C LYS A 220 7.95 -14.65 12.41
N LEU A 221 7.31 -14.46 11.27
CA LEU A 221 7.99 -14.13 10.03
C LEU A 221 7.25 -12.98 9.33
N ASP A 222 7.95 -11.86 9.18
CA ASP A 222 7.49 -10.72 8.39
C ASP A 222 8.25 -10.63 7.08
N LEU A 223 7.54 -10.84 5.98
CA LEU A 223 8.04 -10.76 4.61
C LEU A 223 7.30 -9.69 3.81
N SER A 224 6.71 -8.70 4.48
CA SER A 224 5.93 -7.69 3.79
C SER A 224 6.78 -6.88 2.79
N ARG A 225 6.17 -6.48 1.67
CA ARG A 225 6.81 -5.63 0.63
C ARG A 225 8.09 -6.20 0.02
N ASN A 226 8.14 -7.51 -0.23
CA ASN A 226 9.31 -8.20 -0.80
C ASN A 226 9.16 -8.66 -2.24
N GLU A 227 8.05 -8.34 -2.89
CA GLU A 227 7.77 -8.76 -4.27
C GLU A 227 7.91 -10.28 -4.47
N LEU A 228 7.45 -11.07 -3.50
CA LEU A 228 7.58 -12.53 -3.54
C LEU A 228 6.82 -13.19 -4.71
N HIS A 229 5.74 -12.55 -5.18
CA HIS A 229 4.78 -13.15 -6.10
C HIS A 229 4.23 -14.50 -5.59
N ASP A 230 3.44 -15.20 -6.40
CA ASP A 230 2.90 -16.51 -6.01
C ASP A 230 4.02 -17.57 -5.88
N GLU A 231 5.07 -17.48 -6.69
CA GLU A 231 6.19 -18.43 -6.69
C GLU A 231 6.97 -18.42 -5.36
N GLY A 232 7.30 -17.24 -4.82
CA GLY A 232 7.98 -17.13 -3.52
C GLY A 232 7.15 -17.70 -2.38
N VAL A 233 5.82 -17.53 -2.42
CA VAL A 233 4.92 -18.10 -1.40
C VAL A 233 4.77 -19.62 -1.54
N ASN A 234 4.88 -20.18 -2.74
CA ASN A 234 4.88 -21.64 -2.91
C ASN A 234 6.07 -22.29 -2.19
N TYR A 235 7.26 -21.67 -2.21
CA TYR A 235 8.40 -22.16 -1.44
C TYR A 235 8.15 -22.09 0.07
N LEU A 236 7.52 -21.01 0.56
CA LEU A 236 7.13 -20.91 1.97
C LEU A 236 6.09 -21.98 2.35
N ALA A 237 5.08 -22.20 1.50
CA ALA A 237 4.06 -23.22 1.70
C ALA A 237 4.69 -24.62 1.77
N ALA A 238 5.65 -24.92 0.89
CA ALA A 238 6.42 -26.16 0.92
C ALA A 238 7.23 -26.31 2.23
N ALA A 239 7.87 -25.25 2.71
CA ALA A 239 8.61 -25.28 3.98
C ALA A 239 7.69 -25.56 5.18
N ILE A 240 6.49 -24.98 5.20
CA ILE A 240 5.47 -25.22 6.23
C ILE A 240 4.98 -26.67 6.18
N LEU A 241 4.73 -27.21 4.98
CA LEU A 241 4.37 -28.63 4.79
C LEU A 241 5.45 -29.56 5.37
N GLN A 242 6.72 -29.22 5.17
CA GLN A 242 7.88 -29.99 5.65
C GLN A 242 8.17 -29.80 7.15
N GLY A 243 7.46 -28.90 7.84
CA GLY A 243 7.46 -28.83 9.31
C GLY A 243 7.78 -27.47 9.92
N ALA A 244 7.98 -26.41 9.14
CA ALA A 244 8.22 -25.08 9.70
C ALA A 244 7.03 -24.61 10.56
N ASP A 245 7.32 -24.15 11.78
CA ASP A 245 6.33 -23.88 12.83
C ASP A 245 5.89 -22.40 12.88
N ILE A 246 5.42 -21.87 11.74
CA ILE A 246 5.01 -20.46 11.62
C ILE A 246 3.67 -20.21 12.33
N VAL A 247 3.67 -19.25 13.26
CA VAL A 247 2.52 -18.85 14.09
C VAL A 247 2.00 -17.46 13.73
N HIS A 248 2.88 -16.54 13.35
CA HIS A 248 2.55 -15.20 12.84
C HIS A 248 3.20 -15.02 11.48
N LEU A 249 2.39 -14.74 10.47
CA LEU A 249 2.86 -14.59 9.10
C LEU A 249 2.34 -13.27 8.50
N ASN A 250 3.27 -12.41 8.10
CA ASN A 250 2.95 -11.20 7.34
C ASN A 250 3.50 -11.31 5.92
N LEU A 251 2.58 -11.34 4.96
CA LEU A 251 2.84 -11.41 3.52
C LEU A 251 2.25 -10.19 2.79
N SER A 252 1.99 -9.09 3.49
CA SER A 252 1.39 -7.91 2.89
C SER A 252 2.28 -7.28 1.80
N GLY A 253 1.68 -6.74 0.74
CA GLY A 253 2.46 -6.02 -0.29
C GLY A 253 3.36 -6.89 -1.17
N ASN A 254 2.99 -8.14 -1.44
CA ASN A 254 3.82 -9.11 -2.19
C ASN A 254 3.31 -9.46 -3.58
N LYS A 255 2.32 -8.71 -4.11
CA LYS A 255 1.69 -8.93 -5.42
C LYS A 255 1.10 -10.35 -5.54
N LEU A 256 0.53 -10.85 -4.44
CA LEU A 256 -0.03 -12.19 -4.35
C LEU A 256 -1.38 -12.30 -5.06
N THR A 257 -1.63 -13.43 -5.72
CA THR A 257 -2.93 -13.73 -6.34
C THR A 257 -3.66 -14.84 -5.58
N PHE A 258 -4.74 -15.39 -6.15
CA PHE A 258 -5.45 -16.50 -5.55
C PHE A 258 -4.60 -17.78 -5.44
N LYS A 259 -3.57 -17.96 -6.27
CA LYS A 259 -2.73 -19.17 -6.28
C LYS A 259 -1.96 -19.33 -4.96
N SER A 260 -1.36 -18.26 -4.47
CA SER A 260 -0.65 -18.26 -3.18
C SER A 260 -1.57 -18.62 -2.01
N VAL A 261 -2.82 -18.14 -2.02
CA VAL A 261 -3.81 -18.50 -0.99
C VAL A 261 -4.13 -19.99 -1.02
N LEU A 262 -4.26 -20.60 -2.20
CA LEU A 262 -4.49 -22.04 -2.31
C LEU A 262 -3.29 -22.83 -1.75
N ALA A 263 -2.07 -22.46 -2.13
CA ALA A 263 -0.86 -23.11 -1.61
C ALA A 263 -0.74 -22.97 -0.09
N LEU A 264 -1.05 -21.80 0.46
CA LEU A 264 -1.09 -21.59 1.91
C LEU A 264 -2.17 -22.43 2.60
N CYS A 265 -3.38 -22.54 2.00
CA CYS A 265 -4.44 -23.39 2.53
C CYS A 265 -4.02 -24.86 2.60
N GLU A 266 -3.40 -25.39 1.54
CA GLU A 266 -2.87 -26.76 1.51
C GLU A 266 -1.79 -26.96 2.58
N ALA A 267 -0.88 -25.99 2.73
CA ALA A 267 0.15 -26.04 3.76
C ALA A 267 -0.39 -26.03 5.19
N PHE A 268 -1.41 -25.21 5.43
CA PHE A 268 -2.01 -25.06 6.75
C PHE A 268 -2.99 -26.19 7.12
N GLU A 269 -3.59 -26.87 6.15
CA GLU A 269 -4.48 -28.02 6.38
C GLU A 269 -3.80 -29.09 7.24
N ILE A 270 -2.51 -29.33 7.00
CA ILE A 270 -1.70 -30.28 7.76
C ILE A 270 -1.20 -29.68 9.09
N ARG A 271 -0.93 -28.36 9.13
CA ARG A 271 -0.28 -27.68 10.25
C ARG A 271 -1.10 -26.50 10.76
N ASN A 272 -1.85 -26.71 11.84
CA ASN A 272 -2.81 -25.76 12.38
C ASN A 272 -2.29 -24.94 13.59
N LYS A 273 -1.16 -24.24 13.42
CA LYS A 273 -0.56 -23.38 14.47
C LYS A 273 -0.73 -21.88 14.23
N LEU A 274 -1.22 -21.48 13.06
CA LEU A 274 -1.34 -20.07 12.67
C LEU A 274 -2.29 -19.31 13.60
N THR A 275 -1.84 -18.15 14.07
CA THR A 275 -2.63 -17.25 14.93
C THR A 275 -2.92 -15.91 14.26
N HIS A 276 -1.97 -15.40 13.49
CA HIS A 276 -2.04 -14.11 12.82
C HIS A 276 -1.63 -14.27 11.36
N LEU A 277 -2.48 -13.80 10.45
CA LEU A 277 -2.22 -13.83 9.02
C LEU A 277 -2.51 -12.45 8.43
N ASN A 278 -1.48 -11.82 7.87
CA ASN A 278 -1.63 -10.58 7.12
C ASN A 278 -1.36 -10.84 5.64
N LEU A 279 -2.40 -10.67 4.82
CA LEU A 279 -2.37 -10.77 3.36
C LEU A 279 -2.76 -9.44 2.71
N SER A 280 -2.68 -8.33 3.44
CA SER A 280 -3.10 -7.01 2.93
C SER A 280 -2.26 -6.54 1.75
N TRP A 281 -2.77 -5.55 0.99
CA TRP A 281 -1.99 -4.93 -0.09
C TRP A 281 -1.54 -5.93 -1.16
N ASN A 282 -2.43 -6.85 -1.53
CA ASN A 282 -2.20 -7.89 -2.53
C ASN A 282 -3.34 -7.88 -3.58
N THR A 283 -3.38 -8.88 -4.46
CA THR A 283 -4.37 -8.99 -5.54
C THR A 283 -5.22 -10.26 -5.41
N ILE A 284 -5.64 -10.58 -4.18
CA ILE A 284 -6.40 -11.80 -3.87
C ILE A 284 -7.89 -11.55 -4.14
N ILE A 285 -8.28 -11.46 -5.40
CA ILE A 285 -9.65 -11.07 -5.79
C ILE A 285 -10.64 -12.26 -5.80
N SER A 286 -10.13 -13.50 -5.94
CA SER A 286 -10.97 -14.69 -6.15
C SER A 286 -11.84 -15.03 -4.93
N PRO A 287 -13.18 -14.96 -5.02
CA PRO A 287 -14.05 -15.29 -3.89
C PRO A 287 -13.95 -16.75 -3.46
N LYS A 288 -13.62 -17.66 -4.40
CA LYS A 288 -13.46 -19.09 -4.10
C LYS A 288 -12.25 -19.35 -3.21
N ALA A 289 -11.12 -18.70 -3.50
CA ALA A 289 -9.91 -18.84 -2.69
C ALA A 289 -10.11 -18.25 -1.28
N ILE A 290 -10.77 -17.09 -1.17
CA ILE A 290 -11.12 -16.50 0.13
C ILE A 290 -12.10 -17.39 0.91
N LEU A 291 -13.05 -18.03 0.23
CA LEU A 291 -13.95 -19.00 0.85
C LEU A 291 -13.17 -20.18 1.43
N GLN A 292 -12.25 -20.78 0.67
CA GLN A 292 -11.41 -21.88 1.16
C GLN A 292 -10.55 -21.45 2.36
N LEU A 293 -9.92 -20.28 2.27
CA LEU A 293 -9.14 -19.70 3.36
C LEU A 293 -10.01 -19.51 4.62
N CYS A 294 -11.18 -18.90 4.48
CA CYS A 294 -12.07 -18.65 5.61
C CYS A 294 -12.62 -19.94 6.22
N THR A 295 -12.90 -20.97 5.41
CA THR A 295 -13.30 -22.30 5.91
C THR A 295 -12.18 -22.91 6.74
N TYR A 296 -10.96 -22.93 6.22
CA TYR A 296 -9.80 -23.44 6.95
C TYR A 296 -9.59 -22.69 8.29
N LEU A 297 -9.58 -21.35 8.22
CA LEU A 297 -9.41 -20.51 9.40
C LEU A 297 -10.58 -20.65 10.38
N SER A 298 -11.76 -21.06 9.93
CA SER A 298 -12.92 -21.26 10.82
C SER A 298 -12.73 -22.44 11.78
N ASP A 299 -12.01 -23.48 11.35
CA ASP A 299 -11.70 -24.67 12.14
C ASP A 299 -10.44 -24.51 13.01
N ASN A 300 -9.60 -23.51 12.72
CA ASN A 300 -8.40 -23.22 13.50
C ASN A 300 -8.72 -22.70 14.91
N VAL A 301 -8.45 -23.53 15.92
CA VAL A 301 -8.72 -23.22 17.33
C VAL A 301 -7.81 -22.15 17.93
N LYS A 302 -6.67 -21.86 17.31
CA LYS A 302 -5.70 -20.86 17.79
C LYS A 302 -5.82 -19.52 17.07
N PHE A 303 -6.48 -19.46 15.92
CA PHE A 303 -6.54 -18.28 15.05
C PHE A 303 -7.17 -17.05 15.74
N ARG A 304 -6.56 -15.88 15.54
CA ARG A 304 -6.93 -14.62 16.22
C ARG A 304 -7.11 -13.47 15.26
N GLU A 305 -6.20 -13.28 14.31
CA GLU A 305 -6.18 -12.06 13.51
C GLU A 305 -6.03 -12.35 12.01
N LEU A 306 -6.93 -11.77 11.22
CA LEU A 306 -6.89 -11.80 9.77
C LEU A 306 -6.88 -10.37 9.23
N ASP A 307 -5.91 -10.06 8.40
CA ASP A 307 -5.89 -8.83 7.61
C ASP A 307 -5.93 -9.16 6.11
N LEU A 308 -7.03 -8.75 5.48
CA LEU A 308 -7.31 -8.86 4.05
C LEU A 308 -7.54 -7.48 3.43
N SER A 309 -7.09 -6.40 4.08
CA SER A 309 -7.25 -5.05 3.56
C SER A 309 -6.54 -4.85 2.23
N TRP A 310 -6.97 -3.89 1.40
CA TRP A 310 -6.29 -3.58 0.13
C TRP A 310 -6.10 -4.79 -0.81
N ASN A 311 -7.13 -5.62 -1.00
CA ASN A 311 -7.10 -6.76 -1.94
C ASN A 311 -8.08 -6.65 -3.11
N GLY A 312 -8.89 -5.57 -3.15
CA GLY A 312 -9.93 -5.40 -4.16
C GLY A 312 -11.09 -6.39 -4.04
N LEU A 313 -11.34 -6.91 -2.83
CA LEU A 313 -12.38 -7.89 -2.53
C LEU A 313 -13.77 -7.32 -2.79
N ASP A 314 -14.61 -8.03 -3.53
CA ASP A 314 -15.98 -7.61 -3.82
C ASP A 314 -17.02 -8.28 -2.91
N SER A 315 -18.29 -7.90 -3.06
CA SER A 315 -19.38 -8.38 -2.22
C SER A 315 -19.62 -9.90 -2.23
N ARG A 316 -19.00 -10.67 -3.14
CA ARG A 316 -19.18 -12.14 -3.19
C ARG A 316 -18.53 -12.85 -2.00
N ILE A 317 -17.58 -12.21 -1.30
CA ILE A 317 -16.90 -12.81 -0.15
C ILE A 317 -17.72 -12.79 1.14
N GLY A 318 -18.90 -12.17 1.17
CA GLY A 318 -19.72 -12.08 2.39
C GLY A 318 -20.03 -13.43 3.04
N ALA A 319 -20.23 -14.47 2.23
CA ALA A 319 -20.44 -15.83 2.72
C ALA A 319 -19.17 -16.42 3.37
N ALA A 320 -17.99 -16.16 2.79
CA ALA A 320 -16.71 -16.60 3.33
C ALA A 320 -16.45 -15.97 4.70
N ILE A 321 -16.63 -14.65 4.83
CA ILE A 321 -16.45 -13.97 6.13
C ILE A 321 -17.48 -14.45 7.16
N LYS A 322 -18.73 -14.72 6.75
CA LYS A 322 -19.74 -15.30 7.64
C LYS A 322 -19.32 -16.67 8.18
N ILE A 323 -18.62 -17.50 7.39
CA ILE A 323 -18.04 -18.77 7.83
C ILE A 323 -16.89 -18.52 8.81
N LEU A 324 -15.98 -17.58 8.51
CA LEU A 324 -14.89 -17.21 9.43
C LEU A 324 -15.42 -16.77 10.80
N LEU A 325 -16.54 -16.06 10.84
CA LEU A 325 -17.20 -15.61 12.08
C LEU A 325 -17.78 -16.74 12.94
N LEU A 326 -17.82 -17.98 12.44
CA LEU A 326 -18.11 -19.16 13.27
C LEU A 326 -16.95 -19.50 14.22
N ASN A 327 -15.72 -19.06 13.88
CA ASN A 327 -14.57 -19.22 14.74
C ASN A 327 -14.78 -18.47 16.06
N ARG A 328 -14.55 -19.18 17.18
CA ARG A 328 -14.79 -18.65 18.54
C ARG A 328 -13.60 -17.88 19.12
N ASN A 329 -12.46 -17.86 18.42
CA ASN A 329 -11.20 -17.29 18.87
C ASN A 329 -10.73 -16.07 18.09
N VAL A 330 -11.27 -15.84 16.88
CA VAL A 330 -10.97 -14.62 16.10
C VAL A 330 -11.31 -13.37 16.91
N GLN A 331 -10.35 -12.45 16.95
CA GLN A 331 -10.36 -11.21 17.72
C GLN A 331 -10.37 -9.99 16.80
N LYS A 332 -9.65 -10.05 15.68
CA LYS A 332 -9.52 -8.92 14.74
C LYS A 332 -9.70 -9.40 13.31
N ILE A 333 -10.55 -8.69 12.57
CA ILE A 333 -10.71 -8.85 11.13
C ILE A 333 -10.56 -7.48 10.49
N ASP A 334 -9.57 -7.33 9.61
CA ASP A 334 -9.42 -6.15 8.78
C ASP A 334 -9.79 -6.45 7.32
N LEU A 335 -10.80 -5.75 6.83
CA LEU A 335 -11.32 -5.81 5.47
C LEU A 335 -11.34 -4.42 4.83
N SER A 336 -10.60 -3.45 5.39
CA SER A 336 -10.59 -2.07 4.90
C SER A 336 -10.02 -1.95 3.48
N ASN A 337 -10.35 -0.86 2.78
CA ASN A 337 -9.82 -0.60 1.43
C ASN A 337 -10.13 -1.73 0.44
N ASN A 338 -11.37 -2.19 0.43
CA ASN A 338 -11.88 -3.20 -0.50
C ASN A 338 -13.15 -2.66 -1.20
N LYS A 339 -13.85 -3.51 -1.95
CA LYS A 339 -15.06 -3.17 -2.72
C LYS A 339 -16.32 -3.81 -2.11
N LEU A 340 -16.41 -3.87 -0.79
CA LEU A 340 -17.52 -4.49 -0.07
C LEU A 340 -18.71 -3.55 0.06
N GLN A 341 -19.91 -4.04 -0.28
CA GLN A 341 -21.17 -3.31 -0.14
C GLN A 341 -22.39 -4.25 -0.15
N GLY A 342 -23.56 -3.77 0.28
CA GLY A 342 -24.84 -4.45 0.11
C GLY A 342 -24.92 -5.82 0.81
N GLU A 343 -25.18 -6.87 0.04
CA GLU A 343 -25.47 -8.21 0.57
C GLU A 343 -24.31 -8.79 1.40
N ALA A 344 -23.07 -8.48 1.05
CA ALA A 344 -21.90 -8.91 1.83
C ALA A 344 -21.96 -8.43 3.27
N ILE A 345 -22.33 -7.16 3.46
CA ILE A 345 -22.41 -6.53 4.78
C ILE A 345 -23.55 -7.13 5.59
N LYS A 346 -24.68 -7.46 4.96
CA LYS A 346 -25.77 -8.18 5.62
C LYS A 346 -25.33 -9.56 6.11
N LEU A 347 -24.59 -10.31 5.30
CA LEU A 347 -24.08 -11.64 5.67
C LEU A 347 -23.07 -11.55 6.83
N ILE A 348 -22.16 -10.58 6.78
CA ILE A 348 -21.21 -10.29 7.87
C ILE A 348 -21.99 -9.94 9.15
N ALA A 349 -22.96 -9.03 9.05
CA ALA A 349 -23.80 -8.60 10.18
C ALA A 349 -24.60 -9.76 10.82
N GLN A 350 -25.06 -10.74 10.02
CA GLN A 350 -25.69 -11.96 10.54
C GLN A 350 -24.70 -12.86 11.31
N GLY A 351 -23.44 -12.92 10.86
CA GLY A 351 -22.38 -13.71 11.48
C GLY A 351 -21.87 -13.15 12.80
N LEU A 352 -21.96 -11.84 13.03
CA LEU A 352 -21.41 -11.16 14.22
C LEU A 352 -21.88 -11.73 15.56
N ASN A 353 -23.10 -12.26 15.63
CA ASN A 353 -23.63 -12.89 16.84
C ASN A 353 -22.94 -14.22 17.21
N LYS A 354 -22.28 -14.87 16.23
CA LYS A 354 -21.58 -16.14 16.44
C LYS A 354 -20.13 -15.93 16.90
N ALA A 355 -19.51 -14.82 16.50
CA ALA A 355 -18.13 -14.48 16.83
C ALA A 355 -18.00 -13.98 18.27
N LYS A 356 -17.80 -14.91 19.22
CA LYS A 356 -17.83 -14.61 20.66
C LYS A 356 -16.66 -13.77 21.18
N LYS A 357 -15.51 -13.78 20.49
CA LYS A 357 -14.30 -13.07 20.91
C LYS A 357 -13.88 -11.94 19.96
N LEU A 358 -14.66 -11.67 18.91
CA LEU A 358 -14.34 -10.62 17.94
C LEU A 358 -14.44 -9.25 18.62
N GLN A 359 -13.31 -8.55 18.71
CA GLN A 359 -13.18 -7.23 19.33
C GLN A 359 -13.12 -6.13 18.28
N CYS A 360 -12.44 -6.36 17.15
CA CYS A 360 -12.23 -5.36 16.12
C CYS A 360 -12.69 -5.87 14.75
N LEU A 361 -13.57 -5.10 14.11
CA LEU A 361 -13.95 -5.28 12.71
C LEU A 361 -13.71 -3.97 11.97
N ASN A 362 -12.76 -3.99 11.04
CA ASN A 362 -12.45 -2.84 10.20
C ASN A 362 -13.03 -3.02 8.80
N LEU A 363 -13.96 -2.12 8.44
CA LEU A 363 -14.59 -2.05 7.12
C LEU A 363 -14.40 -0.66 6.49
N SER A 364 -13.43 0.12 7.00
CA SER A 364 -13.13 1.47 6.52
C SER A 364 -12.78 1.48 5.03
N PHE A 365 -12.99 2.61 4.35
CA PHE A 365 -12.62 2.80 2.94
C PHE A 365 -13.17 1.72 2.00
N ASN A 366 -14.37 1.22 2.30
CA ASN A 366 -15.15 0.40 1.38
C ASN A 366 -16.36 1.24 0.93
N PRO A 367 -16.91 0.98 -0.28
CA PRO A 367 -18.06 1.71 -0.82
C PRO A 367 -19.38 1.33 -0.14
N LEU A 368 -19.44 1.33 1.19
CA LEU A 368 -20.64 1.01 1.96
C LEU A 368 -21.70 2.08 1.72
N THR A 369 -22.93 1.64 1.50
CA THR A 369 -24.07 2.56 1.50
C THR A 369 -24.40 2.98 2.94
N PRO A 370 -25.08 4.13 3.15
CA PRO A 370 -25.53 4.51 4.49
C PRO A 370 -26.45 3.46 5.15
N LYS A 371 -27.18 2.70 4.34
CA LYS A 371 -27.99 1.55 4.79
C LYS A 371 -27.12 0.42 5.33
N ASP A 372 -26.02 0.09 4.65
CA ASP A 372 -25.09 -0.96 5.09
C ASP A 372 -24.46 -0.62 6.44
N ALA A 373 -24.03 0.64 6.61
CA ALA A 373 -23.51 1.15 7.88
C ALA A 373 -24.55 1.01 9.01
N MET A 374 -25.81 1.35 8.73
CA MET A 374 -26.90 1.21 9.68
C MET A 374 -27.15 -0.27 10.06
N VAL A 375 -27.11 -1.20 9.11
CA VAL A 375 -27.27 -2.65 9.38
C VAL A 375 -26.21 -3.15 10.38
N LEU A 376 -24.96 -2.74 10.21
CA LEU A 376 -23.88 -3.09 11.15
C LEU A 376 -24.09 -2.47 12.52
N LEU A 377 -24.45 -1.18 12.55
CA LEU A 377 -24.66 -0.43 13.78
C LEU A 377 -25.78 -1.06 14.63
N LEU A 378 -26.91 -1.43 14.01
CA LEU A 378 -28.04 -2.03 14.72
C LEU A 378 -27.69 -3.37 15.38
N ARG A 379 -26.72 -4.13 14.86
CA ARG A 379 -26.27 -5.38 15.50
C ARG A 379 -25.56 -5.15 16.83
N LEU A 380 -24.96 -3.98 17.05
CA LEU A 380 -24.33 -3.64 18.32
C LEU A 380 -25.33 -3.45 19.46
N LYS A 381 -26.64 -3.27 19.18
CA LYS A 381 -27.68 -3.26 20.22
C LYS A 381 -27.79 -4.60 20.96
N SER A 382 -27.40 -5.72 20.33
CA SER A 382 -27.46 -7.05 20.95
C SER A 382 -26.25 -7.32 21.86
N PRO A 383 -26.42 -7.78 23.12
CA PRO A 383 -25.30 -8.03 24.05
C PRO A 383 -24.42 -9.24 23.68
N GLY A 384 -24.90 -10.07 22.74
CA GLY A 384 -24.16 -11.22 22.20
C GLY A 384 -22.96 -10.82 21.34
N VAL A 385 -23.03 -9.67 20.65
CA VAL A 385 -21.90 -9.14 19.86
C VAL A 385 -20.86 -8.57 20.82
N LYS A 386 -19.59 -8.96 20.72
CA LYS A 386 -18.51 -8.51 21.64
C LYS A 386 -17.56 -7.45 21.05
N LEU A 387 -17.92 -6.89 19.89
CA LEU A 387 -17.15 -5.82 19.24
C LEU A 387 -16.94 -4.63 20.18
N LYS A 388 -15.67 -4.22 20.27
CA LYS A 388 -15.20 -2.98 20.90
C LYS A 388 -14.89 -1.92 19.85
N GLU A 389 -14.48 -2.32 18.66
CA GLU A 389 -14.08 -1.43 17.58
C GLU A 389 -14.84 -1.83 16.31
N LEU A 390 -15.71 -0.94 15.85
CA LEU A 390 -16.32 -0.99 14.52
C LEU A 390 -15.81 0.21 13.74
N LEU A 391 -14.83 -0.04 12.87
CA LEU A 391 -14.17 1.02 12.11
C LEU A 391 -14.84 1.15 10.73
N LEU A 392 -15.43 2.32 10.47
CA LEU A 392 -16.11 2.69 9.23
C LEU A 392 -15.58 4.05 8.72
N HIS A 393 -14.27 4.28 8.78
CA HIS A 393 -13.70 5.53 8.25
C HIS A 393 -14.04 5.66 6.77
N ASP A 394 -14.32 6.90 6.34
CA ASP A 394 -14.72 7.23 4.97
C ASP A 394 -16.01 6.56 4.47
N VAL A 395 -16.89 6.14 5.39
CA VAL A 395 -18.24 5.65 5.05
C VAL A 395 -19.26 6.77 5.27
N ILE A 396 -20.03 7.10 4.23
CA ILE A 396 -21.09 8.11 4.30
C ILE A 396 -22.26 7.57 5.12
N VAL A 397 -22.74 8.35 6.08
CA VAL A 397 -23.85 7.98 6.96
C VAL A 397 -24.96 9.04 6.97
N GLU A 398 -26.19 8.63 7.28
CA GLU A 398 -27.33 9.54 7.45
C GLU A 398 -27.38 10.12 8.88
N PRO A 399 -28.09 11.24 9.13
CA PRO A 399 -28.22 11.82 10.47
C PRO A 399 -28.78 10.84 11.52
N GLU A 400 -29.68 9.95 11.10
CA GLU A 400 -30.27 8.88 11.93
C GLU A 400 -29.23 7.90 12.50
N PHE A 401 -28.12 7.70 11.78
CA PHE A 401 -26.99 6.89 12.24
C PHE A 401 -26.36 7.50 13.49
N MET A 402 -26.24 8.83 13.54
CA MET A 402 -25.64 9.53 14.67
C MET A 402 -26.52 9.41 15.92
N GLN A 403 -27.84 9.47 15.77
CA GLN A 403 -28.77 9.23 16.86
C GLN A 403 -28.64 7.81 17.40
N THR A 404 -28.70 6.81 16.51
CA THR A 404 -28.59 5.38 16.87
C THR A 404 -27.24 5.07 17.52
N ARG A 405 -26.16 5.70 17.05
CA ARG A 405 -24.81 5.55 17.63
C ARG A 405 -24.77 6.07 19.07
N LYS A 406 -25.35 7.24 19.35
CA LYS A 406 -25.43 7.78 20.72
C LYS A 406 -26.21 6.86 21.64
N GLU A 407 -27.34 6.31 21.18
CA GLU A 407 -28.12 5.31 21.93
C GLU A 407 -27.27 4.08 22.27
N ILE A 408 -26.56 3.52 21.30
CA ILE A 408 -25.72 2.33 21.52
C ILE A 408 -24.59 2.60 22.51
N LEU A 409 -23.91 3.74 22.41
CA LEU A 409 -22.81 4.10 23.31
C LEU A 409 -23.29 4.37 24.75
N SER A 410 -24.57 4.70 24.93
CA SER A 410 -25.18 4.85 26.27
C SER A 410 -25.44 3.52 26.98
N LEU A 411 -25.46 2.39 26.25
CA LEU A 411 -25.69 1.07 26.83
C LEU A 411 -24.54 0.66 27.75
N ASN A 412 -24.87 0.12 28.92
CA ASN A 412 -23.87 -0.24 29.94
C ASN A 412 -22.77 -1.18 29.43
N PHE A 413 -23.12 -2.13 28.56
CA PHE A 413 -22.19 -3.12 27.99
C PHE A 413 -21.46 -2.63 26.73
N ARG A 414 -21.64 -1.37 26.33
CA ARG A 414 -21.00 -0.72 25.16
C ARG A 414 -20.18 0.52 25.53
N LYS A 415 -19.98 0.76 26.82
CA LYS A 415 -19.10 1.83 27.28
C LYS A 415 -17.68 1.59 26.75
N GLY A 416 -17.10 2.64 26.14
CA GLY A 416 -15.76 2.57 25.54
C GLY A 416 -15.70 1.90 24.16
N THR A 417 -16.83 1.53 23.54
CA THR A 417 -16.84 1.05 22.16
C THR A 417 -16.49 2.19 21.19
N ILE A 418 -15.53 1.97 20.30
CA ILE A 418 -15.14 2.88 19.24
C ILE A 418 -15.96 2.54 17.99
N ILE A 419 -16.80 3.49 17.57
CA ILE A 419 -17.55 3.41 16.31
C ILE A 419 -17.16 4.63 15.50
N THR A 420 -16.38 4.41 14.44
CA THR A 420 -15.98 5.50 13.51
C THR A 420 -16.95 5.56 12.34
N HIS A 421 -16.97 6.69 11.64
CA HIS A 421 -17.76 6.91 10.43
C HIS A 421 -17.06 7.98 9.58
N GLY A 422 -17.44 8.08 8.30
CA GLY A 422 -17.03 9.18 7.43
C GLY A 422 -17.97 10.38 7.52
N TYR A 423 -18.22 11.01 6.38
CA TYR A 423 -19.08 12.19 6.28
C TYR A 423 -20.55 11.88 6.63
N VAL A 424 -21.20 12.78 7.39
CA VAL A 424 -22.64 12.70 7.65
C VAL A 424 -23.36 13.48 6.55
N ARG A 425 -24.21 12.82 5.77
CA ARG A 425 -25.02 13.49 4.76
C ARG A 425 -25.93 14.49 5.46
N LEU A 426 -25.74 15.78 5.18
CA LEU A 426 -26.66 16.83 5.61
C LEU A 426 -27.99 16.59 4.88
N ALA A 427 -29.09 16.69 5.62
CA ALA A 427 -30.44 16.66 5.07
C ALA A 427 -30.71 17.96 4.29
N GLU A 428 -29.97 18.20 3.21
CA GLU A 428 -30.31 19.25 2.27
C GLU A 428 -31.24 18.62 1.24
N SER A 429 -32.55 18.86 1.40
CA SER A 429 -33.37 18.94 0.21
C SER A 429 -32.69 19.95 -0.72
N PRO A 430 -32.45 19.64 -2.01
CA PRO A 430 -32.01 20.68 -2.93
C PRO A 430 -32.95 21.88 -2.75
N PRO A 431 -32.45 23.12 -2.72
CA PRO A 431 -33.33 24.28 -2.60
C PRO A 431 -34.46 24.11 -3.62
N LYS A 432 -35.71 24.32 -3.20
CA LYS A 432 -36.81 24.41 -4.16
C LYS A 432 -36.53 25.64 -5.04
N PHE A 433 -35.82 25.45 -6.14
CA PHE A 433 -35.59 26.50 -7.11
C PHE A 433 -36.89 26.68 -7.90
N ASP A 434 -37.44 27.89 -7.86
CA ASP A 434 -38.55 28.22 -8.76
C ASP A 434 -37.97 28.43 -10.18
N VAL A 435 -38.34 27.56 -11.10
CA VAL A 435 -37.90 27.62 -12.51
C VAL A 435 -38.26 28.98 -13.13
N ARG A 436 -39.36 29.62 -12.69
CA ARG A 436 -39.76 30.98 -13.13
C ARG A 436 -38.71 32.02 -12.80
N GLU A 437 -38.19 31.98 -11.57
CA GLU A 437 -37.17 32.90 -11.10
C GLU A 437 -35.85 32.71 -11.86
N LEU A 438 -35.46 31.45 -12.06
CA LEU A 438 -34.22 31.10 -12.73
C LEU A 438 -34.22 31.57 -14.20
N LEU A 439 -35.32 31.34 -14.93
CA LEU A 439 -35.47 31.80 -16.31
C LEU A 439 -35.45 33.32 -16.42
N LEU A 440 -36.17 34.05 -15.56
CA LEU A 440 -36.19 35.51 -15.57
C LEU A 440 -34.81 36.10 -15.22
N LYS A 441 -34.10 35.53 -14.24
CA LYS A 441 -32.72 35.94 -13.90
C LYS A 441 -31.75 35.64 -15.05
N ARG A 442 -31.91 34.51 -15.75
CA ARG A 442 -31.11 34.17 -16.94
C ARG A 442 -31.30 35.20 -18.05
N ILE A 443 -32.55 35.58 -18.34
CA ILE A 443 -32.88 36.60 -19.34
C ILE A 443 -32.31 37.97 -18.97
N GLN A 444 -32.41 38.37 -17.70
CA GLN A 444 -31.78 39.60 -17.21
C GLN A 444 -30.25 39.55 -17.32
N ALA A 445 -29.63 38.40 -17.04
CA ALA A 445 -28.19 38.22 -17.18
C ALA A 445 -27.75 38.31 -18.65
N ILE A 446 -28.53 37.77 -19.59
CA ILE A 446 -28.30 37.92 -21.04
C ILE A 446 -28.34 39.41 -21.43
N GLY A 447 -29.30 40.19 -20.91
CA GLY A 447 -29.34 41.63 -21.15
C GLY A 447 -28.14 42.40 -20.58
N ASN A 448 -27.60 41.94 -19.45
CA ASN A 448 -26.43 42.53 -18.81
C ASN A 448 -25.09 42.08 -19.40
N SER A 449 -25.04 40.95 -20.12
CA SER A 449 -23.80 40.31 -20.60
C SER A 449 -23.21 40.96 -21.85
N ALA A 450 -23.91 41.92 -22.47
CA ALA A 450 -23.40 42.63 -23.63
C ALA A 450 -22.10 43.41 -23.33
N LYS A 451 -21.08 43.23 -24.20
CA LYS A 451 -19.74 43.83 -24.06
C LYS A 451 -19.74 45.37 -24.10
N SER A 452 -20.70 45.99 -24.80
CA SER A 452 -20.85 47.45 -24.86
C SER A 452 -21.98 47.91 -23.96
N LYS A 453 -21.74 48.96 -23.17
CA LYS A 453 -22.75 49.58 -22.30
C LYS A 453 -23.96 50.09 -23.09
N ALA A 454 -23.77 50.49 -24.35
CA ALA A 454 -24.84 50.93 -25.24
C ALA A 454 -25.73 49.79 -25.77
N LYS A 455 -25.28 48.53 -25.65
CA LYS A 455 -26.01 47.33 -26.09
C LYS A 455 -26.61 46.53 -24.93
N ARG A 456 -26.44 47.01 -23.68
CA ARG A 456 -27.06 46.38 -22.51
C ARG A 456 -28.52 46.81 -22.44
N PHE A 457 -29.39 45.86 -22.18
CA PHE A 457 -30.82 46.12 -22.01
C PHE A 457 -31.32 45.50 -20.72
N ASP A 458 -32.33 46.13 -20.13
CA ASP A 458 -33.04 45.55 -19.00
C ASP A 458 -34.25 44.78 -19.52
N ALA A 459 -34.14 43.46 -19.53
CA ALA A 459 -35.16 42.60 -20.10
C ALA A 459 -36.49 42.69 -19.34
N ALA A 460 -36.45 42.90 -18.02
CA ALA A 460 -37.67 43.10 -17.24
C ALA A 460 -38.38 44.39 -17.63
N LEU A 461 -37.65 45.51 -17.84
CA LEU A 461 -38.26 46.76 -18.33
C LEU A 461 -38.83 46.62 -19.75
N ILE A 462 -38.20 45.83 -20.62
CA ILE A 462 -38.72 45.55 -21.98
C ILE A 462 -40.04 44.78 -21.90
N LEU A 463 -40.11 43.75 -21.05
CA LEU A 463 -41.33 42.95 -20.86
C LEU A 463 -42.45 43.78 -20.20
N LEU A 464 -42.12 44.65 -19.24
CA LEU A 464 -43.06 45.60 -18.65
C LEU A 464 -43.59 46.61 -19.69
N LYS A 465 -42.72 47.12 -20.57
CA LYS A 465 -43.09 48.04 -21.65
C LYS A 465 -43.93 47.37 -22.74
N LEU A 466 -43.68 46.09 -23.00
CA LEU A 466 -44.50 45.29 -23.91
C LEU A 466 -45.91 45.14 -23.33
N HIS A 467 -46.01 44.79 -22.05
CA HIS A 467 -47.29 44.65 -21.35
C HIS A 467 -48.07 45.97 -21.28
N SER A 468 -47.40 47.10 -21.01
CA SER A 468 -48.06 48.42 -20.96
C SER A 468 -48.64 48.87 -22.31
N LYS A 469 -48.08 48.37 -23.43
CA LYS A 469 -48.59 48.66 -24.77
C LYS A 469 -49.72 47.74 -25.18
N ASP A 470 -49.62 46.47 -24.80
CA ASP A 470 -50.55 45.43 -25.23
C ASP A 470 -50.55 44.22 -24.26
N PRO A 471 -51.49 44.18 -23.30
CA PRO A 471 -51.59 43.16 -22.26
C PRO A 471 -52.33 41.88 -22.72
N ARG A 472 -52.12 41.47 -23.98
CA ARG A 472 -52.71 40.26 -24.56
C ARG A 472 -51.82 39.02 -24.33
N THR A 473 -52.39 37.85 -24.58
CA THR A 473 -51.65 36.58 -24.69
C THR A 473 -51.12 36.42 -26.11
N TYR A 474 -49.86 36.02 -26.26
CA TYR A 474 -49.21 35.91 -27.56
C TYR A 474 -48.98 34.44 -27.94
N ASP A 475 -48.99 34.15 -29.23
CA ASP A 475 -48.42 32.90 -29.74
C ASP A 475 -46.90 32.89 -29.52
N VAL A 476 -46.28 31.70 -29.32
CA VAL A 476 -44.84 31.60 -29.05
C VAL A 476 -43.99 32.20 -30.18
N GLN A 477 -44.37 31.98 -31.45
CA GLN A 477 -43.63 32.50 -32.60
C GLN A 477 -43.79 34.00 -32.73
N GLU A 478 -45.01 34.50 -32.51
CA GLU A 478 -45.31 35.93 -32.47
C GLU A 478 -44.52 36.64 -31.36
N PHE A 479 -44.51 36.05 -30.16
CA PHE A 479 -43.77 36.56 -29.01
C PHE A 479 -42.27 36.62 -29.28
N ALA A 480 -41.67 35.56 -29.83
CA ALA A 480 -40.25 35.55 -30.23
C ALA A 480 -39.93 36.64 -31.25
N ALA A 481 -40.79 36.84 -32.26
CA ALA A 481 -40.62 37.88 -33.28
C ALA A 481 -40.70 39.29 -32.68
N ILE A 482 -41.61 39.53 -31.74
CA ILE A 482 -41.74 40.82 -31.04
C ILE A 482 -40.52 41.10 -30.18
N LEU A 483 -40.03 40.10 -29.44
CA LEU A 483 -38.82 40.24 -28.61
C LEU A 483 -37.59 40.59 -29.47
N LYS A 484 -37.42 39.91 -30.61
CA LYS A 484 -36.36 40.22 -31.58
C LYS A 484 -36.47 41.65 -32.12
N ARG A 485 -37.68 42.15 -32.39
CA ARG A 485 -37.93 43.54 -32.82
C ARG A 485 -37.62 44.56 -31.73
N LEU A 486 -37.76 44.19 -30.46
CA LEU A 486 -37.39 45.00 -29.30
C LEU A 486 -35.91 44.86 -28.91
N GLU A 487 -35.08 44.31 -29.79
CA GLU A 487 -33.64 44.05 -29.60
C GLU A 487 -33.33 43.04 -28.47
N LEU A 488 -34.34 42.28 -28.01
CA LEU A 488 -34.20 41.20 -27.05
C LEU A 488 -33.96 39.88 -27.80
N ASN A 489 -32.70 39.64 -28.20
CA ASN A 489 -32.32 38.40 -28.89
C ASN A 489 -32.17 37.25 -27.88
N LEU A 490 -33.26 36.51 -27.67
CA LEU A 490 -33.27 35.25 -26.91
C LEU A 490 -33.19 34.05 -27.87
N ASP A 491 -32.54 32.98 -27.43
CA ASP A 491 -32.55 31.70 -28.15
C ASP A 491 -33.97 31.13 -28.21
N GLU A 492 -34.32 30.45 -29.31
CA GLU A 492 -35.67 29.89 -29.52
C GLU A 492 -36.06 28.90 -28.41
N ASP A 493 -35.12 28.07 -27.94
CA ASP A 493 -35.32 27.14 -26.83
C ASP A 493 -35.70 27.86 -25.52
N LEU A 494 -35.09 29.02 -25.25
CA LEU A 494 -35.37 29.79 -24.04
C LEU A 494 -36.76 30.43 -24.09
N VAL A 495 -37.24 30.80 -25.28
CA VAL A 495 -38.60 31.31 -25.46
C VAL A 495 -39.64 30.21 -25.29
N ILE A 496 -39.34 28.99 -25.75
CA ILE A 496 -40.18 27.81 -25.53
C ILE A 496 -40.26 27.49 -24.03
N GLU A 497 -39.12 27.46 -23.33
CA GLU A 497 -39.08 27.24 -21.87
C GLU A 497 -39.91 28.29 -21.11
N LEU A 498 -39.84 29.56 -21.50
CA LEU A 498 -40.69 30.61 -20.92
C LEU A 498 -42.18 30.38 -21.18
N SER A 499 -42.53 29.95 -22.39
CA SER A 499 -43.93 29.65 -22.74
C SER A 499 -44.49 28.47 -21.93
N ASP A 500 -43.64 27.50 -21.60
CA ASP A 500 -44.02 26.34 -20.77
C ASP A 500 -44.20 26.69 -19.30
N VAL A 501 -43.42 27.64 -18.80
CA VAL A 501 -43.42 28.06 -17.40
C VAL A 501 -44.48 29.14 -17.12
N PHE A 502 -44.77 30.00 -18.10
CA PHE A 502 -45.78 31.07 -18.06
C PHE A 502 -46.90 30.84 -19.08
N ARG A 503 -47.51 29.65 -19.04
CA ARG A 503 -48.56 29.23 -19.98
C ARG A 503 -49.80 30.13 -19.95
N GLY A 504 -50.24 30.51 -21.14
CA GLY A 504 -51.53 31.13 -21.40
C GLY A 504 -52.63 30.12 -21.81
N PRO A 505 -53.85 30.62 -22.10
CA PRO A 505 -54.96 29.80 -22.56
C PRO A 505 -54.68 29.21 -23.95
N ARG A 506 -55.00 27.92 -24.14
CA ARG A 506 -54.79 27.23 -25.42
C ARG A 506 -55.69 27.81 -26.52
N LEU A 507 -55.07 28.28 -27.61
CA LEU A 507 -55.75 28.70 -28.83
C LEU A 507 -55.53 27.62 -29.91
N GLY A 508 -56.44 26.65 -29.98
CA GLY A 508 -56.36 25.54 -30.93
C GLY A 508 -55.20 24.58 -30.66
N LYS A 509 -54.29 24.39 -31.63
CA LYS A 509 -53.12 23.50 -31.53
C LYS A 509 -51.85 24.20 -31.02
N PHE A 510 -51.89 25.51 -30.77
CA PHE A 510 -50.71 26.30 -30.42
C PHE A 510 -50.66 26.61 -28.91
N TYR A 511 -49.44 26.68 -28.37
CA TYR A 511 -49.19 27.13 -27.01
C TYR A 511 -49.12 28.67 -26.99
N THR A 512 -49.67 29.29 -25.97
CA THR A 512 -49.62 30.75 -25.81
C THR A 512 -48.88 31.11 -24.53
N ILE A 513 -48.31 32.30 -24.50
CA ILE A 513 -47.61 32.84 -23.33
C ILE A 513 -48.48 33.92 -22.65
N ASN A 514 -48.60 33.84 -21.33
CA ASN A 514 -49.36 34.80 -20.53
C ASN A 514 -48.42 35.90 -20.02
N LEU A 515 -48.47 37.07 -20.67
CA LEU A 515 -47.63 38.21 -20.32
C LEU A 515 -47.98 38.80 -18.94
N ASN A 516 -49.24 38.71 -18.50
CA ASN A 516 -49.67 39.19 -17.17
C ASN A 516 -48.99 38.36 -16.08
N SER A 517 -48.96 37.03 -16.24
CA SER A 517 -48.27 36.13 -15.31
C SER A 517 -46.77 36.40 -15.21
N ILE A 518 -46.13 36.81 -16.30
CA ILE A 518 -44.71 37.19 -16.34
C ILE A 518 -44.50 38.50 -15.58
N VAL A 519 -45.34 39.50 -15.82
CA VAL A 519 -45.27 40.82 -15.20
C VAL A 519 -45.53 40.75 -13.69
N ASP A 520 -46.55 40.01 -13.26
CA ASP A 520 -46.84 39.75 -11.85
C ASP A 520 -45.65 39.09 -11.13
N TYR A 521 -44.88 38.27 -11.84
CA TYR A 521 -43.69 37.63 -11.30
C TYR A 521 -42.48 38.59 -11.31
N ILE A 522 -42.33 39.41 -12.34
CA ILE A 522 -41.30 40.46 -12.42
C ILE A 522 -41.47 41.47 -11.27
N HIS A 523 -42.69 41.93 -10.98
CA HIS A 523 -42.94 42.86 -9.88
C HIS A 523 -42.65 42.24 -8.51
N ARG A 524 -42.83 40.92 -8.35
CA ARG A 524 -42.42 40.19 -7.14
C ARG A 524 -40.91 40.06 -7.00
N LEU A 525 -40.19 39.81 -8.10
CA LEU A 525 -38.73 39.65 -8.09
C LEU A 525 -37.96 40.98 -8.02
N TRP A 526 -38.48 42.02 -8.68
CA TRP A 526 -37.84 43.34 -8.79
C TRP A 526 -38.87 44.47 -8.60
N PRO A 527 -39.29 44.75 -7.35
CA PRO A 527 -40.30 45.78 -7.04
C PRO A 527 -39.92 47.19 -7.52
N GLU A 528 -38.61 47.47 -7.58
CA GLU A 528 -38.04 48.76 -7.98
C GLU A 528 -38.21 49.07 -9.48
N LYS A 529 -38.50 48.06 -10.31
CA LYS A 529 -38.59 48.23 -11.78
C LYS A 529 -39.99 48.69 -12.19
N GLN A 530 -40.11 49.96 -12.56
CA GLN A 530 -41.34 50.55 -13.09
C GLN A 530 -41.07 51.22 -14.45
N THR A 531 -42.07 51.25 -15.32
CA THR A 531 -41.98 52.01 -16.58
C THR A 531 -42.04 53.53 -16.29
N PRO A 532 -41.26 54.35 -17.00
CA PRO A 532 -41.34 55.80 -16.83
C PRO A 532 -42.73 56.33 -17.22
N PRO A 533 -43.23 57.40 -16.56
CA PRO A 533 -44.54 57.97 -16.87
C PRO A 533 -44.62 58.40 -18.33
N PRO A 534 -45.80 58.30 -18.97
CA PRO A 534 -45.97 58.65 -20.37
C PRO A 534 -45.60 60.11 -20.61
N THR A 535 -44.75 60.36 -21.60
CA THR A 535 -44.36 61.70 -22.04
C THR A 535 -45.61 62.46 -22.49
N PRO A 536 -45.85 63.70 -22.02
CA PRO A 536 -46.99 64.50 -22.48
C PRO A 536 -46.89 64.74 -24.00
N PRO A 537 -48.03 64.84 -24.71
CA PRO A 537 -48.05 65.06 -26.16
C PRO A 537 -47.28 66.34 -26.51
N PRO A 538 -46.55 66.38 -27.64
CA PRO A 538 -45.75 67.54 -28.02
C PRO A 538 -46.65 68.78 -28.22
N GLU A 539 -46.32 69.88 -27.54
CA GLU A 539 -46.95 71.19 -27.71
C GLU A 539 -46.81 71.67 -29.17
N GLU A 540 -47.89 72.23 -29.71
CA GLU A 540 -47.91 72.83 -31.05
C GLU A 540 -46.80 73.88 -31.21
N VAL A 541 -45.91 73.67 -32.17
CA VAL A 541 -44.81 74.60 -32.48
C VAL A 541 -45.40 75.89 -33.04
N TYR A 542 -45.42 76.94 -32.23
CA TYR A 542 -45.70 78.31 -32.67
C TYR A 542 -44.64 78.76 -33.69
N VAL A 543 -45.08 79.01 -34.94
CA VAL A 543 -44.23 79.59 -36.00
C VAL A 543 -44.28 81.13 -35.89
N PRO A 544 -43.18 81.83 -35.56
CA PRO A 544 -43.18 83.28 -35.45
C PRO A 544 -43.20 83.97 -36.84
N PRO A 545 -43.81 85.16 -36.96
CA PRO A 545 -44.00 85.85 -38.24
C PRO A 545 -42.69 86.43 -38.83
N PRO A 546 -42.65 86.71 -40.16
CA PRO A 546 -41.42 87.01 -40.87
C PRO A 546 -40.83 88.37 -40.47
N LYS A 547 -39.51 88.38 -40.21
CA LYS A 547 -38.75 89.58 -39.84
C LYS A 547 -38.65 90.58 -41.00
N ALA A 548 -39.02 91.83 -40.73
CA ALA A 548 -38.87 92.97 -41.63
C ALA A 548 -37.41 93.26 -41.99
N LYS A 549 -37.16 93.54 -43.27
CA LYS A 549 -35.87 93.95 -43.84
C LYS A 549 -35.40 95.28 -43.21
N LYS A 550 -34.18 95.32 -42.67
CA LYS A 550 -33.40 96.55 -42.49
C LYS A 550 -32.07 96.42 -43.23
N GLY A 551 -31.85 97.35 -44.15
CA GLY A 551 -30.79 97.33 -45.14
C GLY A 551 -29.38 97.53 -44.57
N LYS A 552 -28.41 96.92 -45.24
CA LYS A 552 -27.00 97.32 -45.13
C LYS A 552 -26.65 98.19 -46.32
N ASN A 553 -26.44 99.47 -46.02
CA ASN A 553 -25.81 100.42 -46.92
C ASN A 553 -24.38 99.98 -47.25
N LYS A 554 -24.06 100.08 -48.55
CA LYS A 554 -22.73 99.98 -49.14
C LYS A 554 -21.81 101.10 -48.63
N LYS A 555 -20.55 100.75 -48.33
CA LYS A 555 -19.33 101.55 -48.60
C LYS A 555 -18.25 100.51 -48.90
N LYS A 556 -17.80 100.27 -50.15
CA LYS A 556 -16.88 101.08 -50.98
C LYS A 556 -15.75 101.69 -50.15
N LYS A 557 -14.59 101.04 -50.11
CA LYS A 557 -13.50 101.28 -51.07
C LYS A 557 -12.70 100.00 -51.26
#